data_AF-D0SH91-F1
#
_entry.id   AF-D0SH91-F1
#
_cell.length_a   1.000
_cell.length_b   1.000
_cell.length_c   1.000
_cell.angle_alpha   90.00
_cell.angle_beta   90.00
_cell.angle_gamma   90.00
#
_symmetry.space_group_name_H-M   'P 1'
#
loop_
_entity.id
_entity.type
_entity.pdbx_description
1 polymer ?
#
loop_
_entity_poly.entity_id
_entity_poly.type
_entity_poly.pdbx_seq_one_letter_code
_entity_poly.pdbx_strand_id
1 'polypeptide(L)'
;MKENFLEDYLQFQQTAMLKEFSALSEDDLKQIKLLKSSAVDIYQNIVESRQIGADYLYAAFTYFSSYLASELSEAQYLVLKVSYFFYAHYKSMAQLSGSHAKQKEICDLLRYIAKPILEQDQDQQLVGESELLLQLYLNFMLNQADFDKDVYRAWGKYIESRNFKEKKF
;
A
#
# COMPACT_ATOMS: atom_id res chain seq x y z
N MET A 1 -18.96 -11.07 -0.34
CA MET A 1 -18.53 -9.69 0.01
C MET A 1 -17.01 -9.57 -0.05
N LYS A 2 -16.24 -10.31 0.77
CA LYS A 2 -14.77 -10.32 0.72
C LYS A 2 -14.19 -10.88 -0.60
N GLU A 3 -14.76 -11.97 -1.12
CA GLU A 3 -14.30 -12.59 -2.38
C GLU A 3 -14.48 -11.66 -3.59
N ASN A 4 -15.65 -11.04 -3.75
CA ASN A 4 -15.92 -10.09 -4.82
C ASN A 4 -14.96 -8.88 -4.76
N PHE A 5 -14.62 -8.39 -3.57
CA PHE A 5 -13.67 -7.29 -3.42
C PHE A 5 -12.28 -7.64 -3.97
N LEU A 6 -11.76 -8.83 -3.68
CA LEU A 6 -10.40 -9.19 -4.12
C LEU A 6 -10.34 -9.33 -5.65
N GLU A 7 -11.41 -9.83 -6.28
CA GLU A 7 -11.54 -9.88 -7.72
C GLU A 7 -11.57 -8.48 -8.34
N ASP A 8 -12.45 -7.60 -7.87
CA ASP A 8 -12.54 -6.20 -8.33
C ASP A 8 -11.22 -5.45 -8.12
N TYR A 9 -10.58 -5.68 -6.96
CA TYR A 9 -9.27 -5.14 -6.62
C TYR A 9 -8.23 -5.57 -7.66
N LEU A 10 -8.13 -6.86 -7.98
CA LEU A 10 -7.17 -7.36 -8.97
C LEU A 10 -7.51 -6.92 -10.40
N GLN A 11 -8.78 -6.80 -10.74
CA GLN A 11 -9.21 -6.30 -12.04
C GLN A 11 -8.76 -4.85 -12.27
N PHE A 12 -8.82 -4.02 -11.22
CA PHE A 12 -8.39 -2.62 -11.30
C PHE A 12 -6.86 -2.44 -11.33
N GLN A 13 -6.08 -3.47 -11.00
CA GLN A 13 -4.61 -3.41 -10.91
C GLN A 13 -3.97 -2.82 -12.18
N GLN A 14 -4.39 -3.26 -13.36
CA GLN A 14 -3.77 -2.81 -14.61
C GLN A 14 -3.96 -1.30 -14.83
N THR A 15 -5.17 -0.79 -14.57
CA THR A 15 -5.47 0.64 -14.62
C THR A 15 -4.59 1.40 -13.63
N ALA A 16 -4.52 0.91 -12.39
CA ALA A 16 -3.73 1.51 -11.33
C ALA A 16 -2.23 1.61 -11.68
N MET A 17 -1.67 0.59 -12.33
CA MET A 17 -0.26 0.56 -12.70
C MET A 17 0.09 1.44 -13.91
N LEU A 18 -0.88 1.72 -14.79
CA LEU A 18 -0.64 2.48 -16.03
C LEU A 18 -0.94 3.97 -15.90
N LYS A 19 -1.78 4.38 -14.93
CA LYS A 19 -2.29 5.74 -14.84
C LYS A 19 -1.90 6.39 -13.52
N GLU A 20 -1.49 7.65 -13.61
CA GLU A 20 -1.47 8.55 -12.46
C GLU A 20 -2.88 9.04 -12.13
N PHE A 21 -3.07 9.52 -10.89
CA PHE A 21 -4.39 9.93 -10.41
C PHE A 21 -5.05 10.99 -11.32
N SER A 22 -4.25 11.97 -11.78
CA SER A 22 -4.67 13.03 -12.69
C SER A 22 -5.01 12.54 -14.11
N ALA A 23 -4.63 11.31 -14.47
CA ALA A 23 -4.87 10.72 -15.79
C ALA A 23 -6.03 9.71 -15.79
N LEU A 24 -6.74 9.55 -14.67
CA LEU A 24 -7.92 8.69 -14.57
C LEU A 24 -9.08 9.25 -15.41
N SER A 25 -9.69 8.40 -16.22
CA SER A 25 -10.91 8.72 -16.96
C SER A 25 -12.14 8.69 -16.05
N GLU A 26 -13.27 9.21 -16.52
CA GLU A 26 -14.54 9.10 -15.80
C GLU A 26 -14.93 7.66 -15.48
N ASP A 27 -14.62 6.72 -16.38
CA ASP A 27 -14.93 5.31 -16.17
C ASP A 27 -13.97 4.65 -15.17
N ASP A 28 -12.68 5.05 -15.16
CA ASP A 28 -11.75 4.61 -14.12
C ASP A 28 -12.21 5.12 -12.74
N LEU A 29 -12.67 6.38 -12.67
CA LEU A 29 -13.19 7.00 -11.44
C LEU A 29 -14.47 6.30 -10.94
N LYS A 30 -15.36 5.87 -11.84
CA LYS A 30 -16.53 5.05 -11.47
C LYS A 30 -16.12 3.70 -10.91
N GLN A 31 -15.18 3.01 -11.56
CA GLN A 31 -14.70 1.69 -11.11
C GLN A 31 -14.05 1.79 -9.73
N ILE A 32 -13.13 2.74 -9.53
CA ILE A 32 -12.44 2.88 -8.24
C ILE A 32 -13.39 3.34 -7.14
N LYS A 33 -14.45 4.10 -7.45
CA LYS A 33 -15.49 4.47 -6.49
C LYS A 33 -16.25 3.23 -5.99
N LEU A 34 -16.61 2.31 -6.89
CA LEU A 34 -17.24 1.04 -6.51
C LEU A 34 -16.30 0.20 -5.65
N LEU A 35 -15.04 0.07 -6.06
CA LEU A 35 -14.01 -0.64 -5.30
C LEU A 35 -13.84 -0.04 -3.89
N LYS A 36 -13.75 1.29 -3.78
CA LYS A 36 -13.65 2.01 -2.51
C LYS A 36 -14.87 1.74 -1.63
N SER A 37 -16.08 1.77 -2.17
CA SER A 37 -17.31 1.48 -1.40
C SER A 37 -17.26 0.09 -0.77
N SER A 38 -16.92 -0.94 -1.55
CA SER A 38 -16.75 -2.31 -1.04
C SER A 38 -15.65 -2.41 0.02
N ALA A 39 -14.54 -1.68 -0.18
CA ALA A 39 -13.44 -1.64 0.77
C ALA A 39 -13.83 -1.00 2.11
N VAL A 40 -14.63 0.08 2.09
CA VAL A 40 -15.12 0.74 3.32
C VAL A 40 -15.91 -0.24 4.17
N ASP A 41 -16.89 -0.92 3.57
CA ASP A 41 -17.77 -1.86 4.28
C ASP A 41 -16.97 -3.01 4.92
N ILE A 42 -16.01 -3.57 4.17
CA ILE A 42 -15.15 -4.65 4.65
C ILE A 42 -14.25 -4.16 5.78
N TYR A 43 -13.61 -3.00 5.61
CA TYR A 43 -12.68 -2.46 6.60
C TYR A 43 -13.40 -2.12 7.91
N GLN A 44 -14.55 -1.44 7.82
CA GLN A 44 -15.39 -1.12 8.98
C GLN A 44 -15.79 -2.39 9.73
N ASN A 45 -16.29 -3.41 9.02
CA ASN A 45 -16.67 -4.68 9.63
C ASN A 45 -15.51 -5.34 10.38
N ILE A 46 -14.29 -5.33 9.81
CA ILE A 46 -13.08 -5.87 10.45
C ILE A 46 -12.72 -5.10 11.71
N VAL A 47 -12.80 -3.77 11.69
CA VAL A 47 -12.49 -2.92 12.83
C VAL A 47 -13.52 -3.13 13.96
N GLU A 48 -14.80 -3.09 13.64
CA GLU A 48 -15.91 -3.27 14.59
C GLU A 48 -15.88 -4.66 15.25
N SER A 49 -15.58 -5.70 14.46
CA SER A 49 -15.45 -7.08 14.95
C SER A 49 -14.10 -7.40 15.59
N ARG A 50 -13.17 -6.42 15.64
CA ARG A 50 -11.81 -6.53 16.19
C ARG A 50 -10.98 -7.65 15.53
N GLN A 51 -11.19 -7.88 14.24
CA GLN A 51 -10.56 -8.98 13.49
C GLN A 51 -9.30 -8.56 12.73
N ILE A 52 -8.72 -7.38 12.97
CA ILE A 52 -7.52 -6.90 12.23
C ILE A 52 -6.41 -7.95 12.18
N GLY A 53 -6.15 -8.66 13.28
CA GLY A 53 -5.09 -9.67 13.34
C GLY A 53 -5.42 -10.98 12.61
N ALA A 54 -6.69 -11.35 12.51
CA ALA A 54 -7.15 -12.57 11.85
C ALA A 54 -7.40 -12.34 10.34
N ASP A 55 -7.98 -11.19 10.00
CA ASP A 55 -8.29 -10.74 8.65
C ASP A 55 -7.21 -9.80 8.09
N TYR A 56 -5.94 -9.98 8.48
CA TYR A 56 -4.85 -9.04 8.19
C TYR A 56 -4.70 -8.72 6.69
N LEU A 57 -4.99 -9.67 5.81
CA LEU A 57 -5.01 -9.48 4.36
C LEU A 57 -5.99 -8.37 3.96
N TYR A 58 -7.27 -8.58 4.27
CA TYR A 58 -8.33 -7.63 3.94
C TYR A 58 -8.15 -6.33 4.73
N ALA A 59 -7.71 -6.40 5.98
CA ALA A 59 -7.45 -5.24 6.82
C ALA A 59 -6.36 -4.31 6.25
N ALA A 60 -5.40 -4.84 5.46
CA ALA A 60 -4.37 -4.05 4.80
C ALA A 60 -4.84 -3.55 3.43
N PHE A 61 -5.40 -4.43 2.59
CA PHE A 61 -5.73 -4.07 1.21
C PHE A 61 -7.03 -3.27 1.05
N THR A 62 -7.86 -3.19 2.09
CA THR A 62 -8.98 -2.24 2.15
C THR A 62 -8.61 -0.94 2.86
N TYR A 63 -7.43 -0.83 3.48
CA TYR A 63 -7.11 0.27 4.38
C TYR A 63 -7.08 1.63 3.69
N PHE A 64 -6.76 1.70 2.39
CA PHE A 64 -6.81 2.92 1.58
C PHE A 64 -8.19 3.62 1.66
N SER A 65 -9.25 2.87 1.95
CA SER A 65 -10.62 3.36 2.09
C SER A 65 -11.00 3.81 3.51
N SER A 66 -10.11 3.70 4.49
CA SER A 66 -10.39 3.98 5.91
C SER A 66 -10.90 5.39 6.19
N TYR A 67 -10.55 6.36 5.34
CA TYR A 67 -11.11 7.71 5.40
C TYR A 67 -12.47 7.78 4.68
N LEU A 68 -13.51 8.15 5.44
CA LEU A 68 -14.93 8.10 5.07
C LEU A 68 -15.38 9.10 4.01
N ALA A 69 -14.48 9.95 3.49
CA ALA A 69 -14.85 10.82 2.37
C ALA A 69 -15.31 9.97 1.17
N SER A 70 -16.36 10.41 0.50
CA SER A 70 -16.94 9.73 -0.66
C SER A 70 -15.98 9.70 -1.86
N GLU A 71 -15.18 10.75 -2.02
CA GLU A 71 -14.21 10.89 -3.10
C GLU A 71 -12.87 10.26 -2.71
N LEU A 72 -12.20 9.64 -3.68
CA LEU A 72 -10.85 9.12 -3.49
C LEU A 72 -9.85 10.27 -3.63
N SER A 73 -8.95 10.44 -2.67
CA SER A 73 -7.84 11.38 -2.81
C SER A 73 -6.66 10.77 -3.57
N GLU A 74 -5.78 11.61 -4.09
CA GLU A 74 -4.51 11.18 -4.71
C GLU A 74 -3.65 10.36 -3.74
N ALA A 75 -3.62 10.74 -2.47
CA ALA A 75 -2.91 10.01 -1.43
C ALA A 75 -3.51 8.60 -1.18
N GLN A 76 -4.85 8.48 -1.15
CA GLN A 76 -5.52 7.18 -1.08
C GLN A 76 -5.23 6.32 -2.31
N TYR A 77 -5.16 6.94 -3.49
CA TYR A 77 -4.81 6.27 -4.74
C TYR A 77 -3.36 5.78 -4.74
N LEU A 78 -2.40 6.56 -4.22
CA LEU A 78 -1.02 6.15 -4.03
C LEU A 78 -0.93 4.90 -3.14
N VAL A 79 -1.62 4.90 -1.99
CA VAL A 79 -1.66 3.74 -1.09
C VAL A 79 -2.23 2.52 -1.83
N LEU A 80 -3.33 2.68 -2.58
CA LEU A 80 -3.90 1.60 -3.39
C LEU A 80 -2.89 1.08 -4.42
N LYS A 81 -2.22 1.95 -5.19
CA LYS A 81 -1.19 1.55 -6.17
C LYS A 81 -0.09 0.72 -5.53
N VAL A 82 0.48 1.20 -4.43
CA VAL A 82 1.55 0.49 -3.72
C VAL A 82 1.08 -0.85 -3.15
N SER A 83 -0.17 -0.90 -2.70
CA SER A 83 -0.73 -2.11 -2.10
C SER A 83 -0.72 -3.33 -3.04
N TYR A 84 -0.77 -3.15 -4.36
CA TYR A 84 -0.63 -4.26 -5.32
C TYR A 84 0.74 -4.95 -5.26
N PHE A 85 1.81 -4.21 -5.02
CA PHE A 85 3.15 -4.80 -4.85
C PHE A 85 3.28 -5.53 -3.50
N PHE A 86 2.71 -4.96 -2.44
CA PHE A 86 2.60 -5.65 -1.15
C PHE A 86 1.77 -6.94 -1.26
N TYR A 87 0.70 -6.94 -2.06
CA TYR A 87 -0.08 -8.14 -2.35
C TYR A 87 0.74 -9.20 -3.10
N ALA A 88 1.58 -8.78 -4.05
CA ALA A 88 2.50 -9.69 -4.72
C ALA A 88 3.51 -10.31 -3.73
N HIS A 89 4.10 -9.52 -2.84
CA HIS A 89 4.99 -10.02 -1.79
C HIS A 89 4.26 -10.96 -0.83
N TYR A 90 3.03 -10.64 -0.43
CA TYR A 90 2.17 -11.52 0.37
C TYR A 90 1.99 -12.88 -0.32
N LYS A 91 1.62 -12.89 -1.62
CA LYS A 91 1.45 -14.13 -2.39
C LYS A 91 2.73 -14.95 -2.46
N SER A 92 3.88 -14.31 -2.68
CA SER A 92 5.17 -15.01 -2.70
C SER A 92 5.50 -15.65 -1.35
N MET A 93 5.23 -14.96 -0.24
CA MET A 93 5.41 -15.55 1.09
C MET A 93 4.43 -16.68 1.35
N ALA A 94 3.18 -16.56 0.91
CA ALA A 94 2.14 -17.58 1.11
C ALA A 94 2.46 -18.94 0.47
N GLN A 95 3.38 -18.99 -0.49
CA GLN A 95 3.89 -20.23 -1.09
C GLN A 95 4.83 -21.01 -0.16
N LEU A 96 5.37 -20.37 0.88
CA LEU A 96 6.31 -20.97 1.83
C LEU A 96 5.56 -21.59 3.02
N SER A 97 5.90 -22.83 3.37
CA SER A 97 5.33 -23.51 4.54
C SER A 97 5.64 -22.75 5.84
N GLY A 98 4.62 -22.51 6.67
CA GLY A 98 4.78 -21.87 7.98
C GLY A 98 5.00 -20.35 7.94
N SER A 99 4.75 -19.68 6.81
CA SER A 99 5.06 -18.25 6.63
C SER A 99 3.98 -17.27 7.12
N HIS A 100 2.94 -17.72 7.82
CA HIS A 100 1.81 -16.87 8.25
C HIS A 100 2.25 -15.59 8.99
N ALA A 101 3.26 -15.69 9.85
CA ALA A 101 3.81 -14.53 10.53
C ALA A 101 4.41 -13.51 9.55
N LYS A 102 5.14 -13.96 8.53
CA LYS A 102 5.73 -13.10 7.49
C LYS A 102 4.69 -12.48 6.56
N GLN A 103 3.65 -13.24 6.22
CA GLN A 103 2.51 -12.71 5.49
C GLN A 103 1.83 -11.54 6.25
N LYS A 104 1.64 -11.73 7.57
CA LYS A 104 1.09 -10.69 8.44
C LYS A 104 2.01 -9.48 8.55
N GLU A 105 3.32 -9.68 8.72
CA GLU A 105 4.31 -8.58 8.76
C GLU A 105 4.25 -7.70 7.50
N ILE A 106 4.09 -8.29 6.30
CA ILE A 106 3.92 -7.53 5.05
C ILE A 106 2.69 -6.64 5.10
N CYS A 107 1.56 -7.19 5.56
CA CYS A 107 0.28 -6.47 5.64
C CYS A 107 0.33 -5.37 6.71
N ASP A 108 0.93 -5.65 7.86
CA ASP A 108 1.13 -4.68 8.93
C ASP A 108 2.06 -3.55 8.50
N LEU A 109 3.13 -3.85 7.76
CA LEU A 109 4.06 -2.85 7.25
C LEU A 109 3.36 -1.86 6.31
N LEU A 110 2.55 -2.34 5.37
CA LEU A 110 1.77 -1.46 4.50
C LEU A 110 0.87 -0.53 5.33
N ARG A 111 0.12 -1.09 6.28
CA ARG A 111 -0.76 -0.31 7.15
C ARG A 111 0.02 0.70 7.99
N TYR A 112 1.18 0.32 8.52
CA TYR A 112 1.99 1.18 9.35
C TYR A 112 2.48 2.41 8.58
N ILE A 113 2.96 2.22 7.35
CA ILE A 113 3.40 3.33 6.48
C ILE A 113 2.20 4.17 6.00
N ALA A 114 1.08 3.52 5.68
CA ALA A 114 -0.11 4.23 5.16
C ALA A 114 -0.87 4.99 6.24
N LYS A 115 -0.75 4.61 7.51
CA LYS A 115 -1.54 5.15 8.61
C LYS A 115 -1.44 6.69 8.73
N PRO A 116 -0.23 7.30 8.77
CA PRO A 116 -0.14 8.75 8.91
C PRO A 116 -0.83 9.50 7.77
N ILE A 117 -0.72 8.96 6.56
CA ILE A 117 -1.31 9.51 5.33
C ILE A 117 -2.85 9.48 5.40
N LEU A 118 -3.40 8.34 5.79
CA LEU A 118 -4.84 8.08 5.71
C LEU A 118 -5.61 8.63 6.90
N GLU A 119 -5.00 8.66 8.08
CA GLU A 119 -5.60 9.20 9.31
C GLU A 119 -5.32 10.69 9.50
N GLN A 120 -4.60 11.33 8.56
CA GLN A 120 -4.17 12.73 8.62
C GLN A 120 -3.52 13.05 9.96
N ASP A 121 -2.40 12.38 10.22
CA ASP A 121 -1.67 12.53 11.49
C ASP A 121 -1.35 14.01 11.77
N GLN A 122 -1.36 14.37 13.06
CA GLN A 122 -1.01 15.71 13.50
C GLN A 122 0.45 16.05 13.15
N ASP A 123 1.30 15.03 13.06
CA ASP A 123 2.66 15.15 12.57
C ASP A 123 2.71 15.18 11.03
N GLN A 124 2.61 16.39 10.48
CA GLN A 124 2.70 16.63 9.03
C GLN A 124 4.05 16.23 8.42
N GLN A 125 5.13 16.19 9.22
CA GLN A 125 6.41 15.69 8.74
C GLN A 125 6.33 14.18 8.50
N LEU A 126 5.74 13.44 9.45
CA LEU A 126 5.53 12.00 9.32
C LEU A 126 4.62 11.64 8.13
N VAL A 127 3.58 12.45 7.86
CA VAL A 127 2.75 12.31 6.65
C VAL A 127 3.61 12.42 5.39
N GLY A 128 4.37 13.51 5.25
CA GLY A 128 5.21 13.73 4.07
C GLY A 128 6.31 12.68 3.89
N GLU A 129 6.94 12.22 4.98
CA GLU A 129 7.93 11.14 4.96
C GLU A 129 7.31 9.80 4.52
N SER A 130 6.09 9.52 4.97
CA SER A 130 5.35 8.31 4.60
C SER A 130 4.94 8.32 3.13
N GLU A 131 4.42 9.46 2.63
CA GLU A 131 4.09 9.62 1.22
C GLU A 131 5.32 9.47 0.33
N LEU A 132 6.43 10.13 0.68
CA LEU A 132 7.69 10.02 -0.04
C LEU A 132 8.21 8.58 -0.08
N LEU A 133 8.14 7.85 1.05
CA LEU A 133 8.56 6.46 1.10
C LEU A 133 7.73 5.59 0.13
N LEU A 134 6.40 5.76 0.12
CA LEU A 134 5.52 5.02 -0.79
C LEU A 134 5.79 5.39 -2.26
N GLN A 135 6.02 6.67 -2.58
CA GLN A 135 6.38 7.11 -3.93
C GLN A 135 7.72 6.53 -4.39
N LEU A 136 8.75 6.56 -3.54
CA LEU A 136 10.06 5.98 -3.85
C LEU A 136 9.96 4.48 -4.08
N TYR A 137 9.19 3.78 -3.24
CA TYR A 137 8.95 2.35 -3.40
C TYR A 137 8.19 2.05 -4.70
N LEU A 138 7.13 2.79 -5.01
CA LEU A 138 6.37 2.66 -6.25
C LEU A 138 7.28 2.83 -7.47
N ASN A 139 8.09 3.90 -7.49
CA ASN A 139 9.05 4.17 -8.56
C ASN A 139 10.10 3.06 -8.68
N PHE A 140 10.60 2.54 -7.55
CA PHE A 140 11.51 1.41 -7.54
C PHE A 140 10.88 0.16 -8.18
N MET A 141 9.65 -0.17 -7.79
CA MET A 141 8.95 -1.36 -8.27
C MET A 141 8.57 -1.27 -9.75
N LEU A 142 8.17 -0.09 -10.24
CA LEU A 142 7.81 0.11 -11.66
C LEU A 142 9.02 0.08 -12.60
N ASN A 143 10.19 0.51 -12.14
CA ASN A 143 11.40 0.62 -12.97
C ASN A 143 12.44 -0.49 -12.67
N GLN A 144 12.04 -1.62 -12.09
CA GLN A 144 12.99 -2.69 -11.71
C GLN A 144 13.87 -3.19 -12.88
N ALA A 145 13.36 -3.17 -14.12
CA ALA A 145 14.15 -3.53 -15.30
C ALA A 145 15.25 -2.50 -15.66
N ASP A 146 15.04 -1.22 -15.35
CA ASP A 146 16.02 -0.15 -15.56
C ASP A 146 17.05 -0.08 -14.43
N PHE A 147 16.71 -0.66 -13.28
CA PHE A 147 17.49 -0.62 -12.05
C PHE A 147 18.44 -1.80 -11.84
N ASP A 148 18.41 -2.79 -12.73
CA ASP A 148 19.22 -4.02 -12.68
C ASP A 148 20.76 -3.76 -12.77
N LYS A 149 21.20 -2.49 -12.90
CA LYS A 149 22.63 -2.13 -12.90
C LYS A 149 23.04 -1.10 -11.84
N ASP A 150 22.15 -0.25 -11.33
CA ASP A 150 22.58 0.90 -10.53
C ASP A 150 21.83 1.14 -9.20
N VAL A 151 20.66 0.54 -8.93
CA VAL A 151 19.96 0.86 -7.66
C VAL A 151 20.65 0.30 -6.44
N TYR A 152 21.13 -0.95 -6.45
CA TYR A 152 21.84 -1.46 -5.28
C TYR A 152 23.12 -0.66 -4.99
N ARG A 153 23.77 -0.13 -6.04
CA ARG A 153 24.94 0.74 -5.92
C ARG A 153 24.57 2.14 -5.46
N ALA A 154 23.49 2.73 -5.97
CA ALA A 154 22.99 4.05 -5.58
C ALA A 154 22.42 4.03 -4.15
N TRP A 155 21.74 2.96 -3.77
CA TRP A 155 21.25 2.70 -2.43
C TRP A 155 22.39 2.46 -1.45
N GLY A 156 23.41 1.70 -1.84
CA GLY A 156 24.67 1.57 -1.09
C GLY A 156 25.31 2.94 -0.83
N LYS A 157 25.48 3.77 -1.87
CA LYS A 157 26.00 5.14 -1.73
C LYS A 157 25.09 6.04 -0.86
N TYR A 158 23.76 5.89 -0.96
CA TYR A 158 22.81 6.63 -0.14
C TYR A 158 22.95 6.25 1.35
N ILE A 159 23.02 4.96 1.67
CA ILE A 159 23.25 4.46 3.04
C ILE A 159 24.63 4.91 3.55
N GLU A 160 25.67 4.84 2.73
CA GLU A 160 27.02 5.28 3.11
C GLU A 160 27.09 6.81 3.33
N SER A 161 26.36 7.59 2.54
CA SER A 161 26.31 9.06 2.67
C SER A 161 25.44 9.53 3.84
N ARG A 162 24.39 8.78 4.16
CA ARG A 162 23.59 8.95 5.38
C ARG A 162 24.29 8.18 6.48
N ASN A 163 25.35 8.74 7.06
CA ASN A 163 26.01 8.22 8.26
C ASN A 163 24.97 7.78 9.31
N PHE A 164 24.51 6.53 9.24
CA PHE A 164 23.77 5.86 10.29
C PHE A 164 24.83 5.52 11.33
N LYS A 165 25.33 6.55 12.01
CA LYS A 165 26.14 6.37 13.20
C LYS A 165 25.22 5.70 14.20
N GLU A 166 25.33 4.38 14.27
CA GLU A 166 24.96 3.62 15.44
C GLU A 166 25.38 4.42 16.67
N LYS A 167 24.41 4.84 17.48
CA LYS A 167 24.73 5.15 18.87
C LYS A 167 25.22 3.84 19.46
N LYS A 168 26.54 3.69 19.54
CA LYS A 168 27.17 2.70 20.40
C LYS A 168 26.68 2.99 21.82
N PHE A 169 25.84 2.11 22.34
CA PHE A 169 25.62 1.97 23.77
C PHE A 169 26.81 1.23 24.38
#